data_AF-A0A1L5NLC4-F1
#
_entry.id   AF-A0A1L5NLC4-F1
#
_cell.length_a   1.000
_cell.length_b   1.000
_cell.length_c   1.000
_cell.angle_alpha   90.00
_cell.angle_beta   90.00
_cell.angle_gamma   90.00
#
_symmetry.space_group_name_H-M   'P 1'
#
loop_
_entity.id
_entity.type
_entity.pdbx_description
1 polymer ?
#
loop_
_entity_poly.entity_id
_entity_poly.type
_entity_poly.pdbx_seq_one_letter_code
_entity_poly.pdbx_strand_id
1 'polypeptide(L)'
;MKLPPQYRTLGDKYVAISLFVDEQWETLPASKNVAGGARHADPRRFDIKFMDNEYVLIWLTEEEFAAPLGVPPTIEGAPVPGWLSKSPLEYFGEFDLPRTVAEQQAKNVFSPGGLAVNELLSATRPQDGWKNLPGREALDYGWPIEITLREGDPNIGKPAREFRHQNELSGYIAAYSEEGQEQGLERFLDWHAHLGGTMFPMQGYPDFSPYYIEISEIFGGFNFGNGVAQIDLKEMKLEWAC
;
A
#
# COMPACT_ATOMS: atom_id res chain seq x y z
N MET A 1 7.14 4.69 1.78
CA MET A 1 6.57 5.23 0.54
C MET A 1 6.60 6.75 0.55
N LYS A 2 7.24 7.42 -0.42
CA LYS A 2 7.32 8.89 -0.49
C LYS A 2 6.05 9.48 -1.11
N LEU A 3 5.56 10.60 -0.57
CA LEU A 3 4.34 11.27 -0.97
C LEU A 3 4.63 12.58 -1.74
N PRO A 4 3.93 12.81 -2.87
CA PRO A 4 3.88 14.11 -3.52
C PRO A 4 3.32 15.19 -2.57
N PRO A 5 3.74 16.47 -2.70
CA PRO A 5 3.33 17.54 -1.80
C PRO A 5 1.82 17.64 -1.55
N GLN A 6 1.01 17.46 -2.59
CA GLN A 6 -0.45 17.56 -2.49
C GLN A 6 -1.10 16.45 -1.63
N TYR A 7 -0.40 15.34 -1.36
CA TYR A 7 -0.90 14.26 -0.49
C TYR A 7 -0.32 14.33 0.94
N ARG A 8 0.46 15.37 1.28
CA ARG A 8 1.06 15.54 2.61
C ARG A 8 0.09 16.21 3.58
N THR A 9 -0.96 15.48 3.97
CA THR A 9 -2.09 15.99 4.77
C THR A 9 -1.70 16.45 6.18
N LEU A 10 -0.59 15.97 6.74
CA LEU A 10 -0.03 16.43 8.03
C LEU A 10 0.97 17.60 7.89
N GLY A 11 1.13 18.14 6.68
CA GLY A 11 2.03 19.25 6.36
C GLY A 11 3.37 18.83 5.75
N ASP A 12 4.08 19.80 5.18
CA ASP A 12 5.26 19.57 4.32
C ASP A 12 6.43 18.84 4.98
N LYS A 13 6.47 18.86 6.32
CA LYS A 13 7.48 18.14 7.12
C LYS A 13 7.36 16.63 6.95
N TYR A 14 6.16 16.10 6.73
CA TYR A 14 5.91 14.65 6.60
C TYR A 14 5.80 14.27 5.14
N VAL A 15 6.89 13.73 4.61
CA VAL A 15 7.08 13.52 3.18
C VAL A 15 6.77 12.10 2.73
N ALA A 16 6.53 11.18 3.67
CA ALA A 16 6.39 9.76 3.40
C ALA A 16 5.49 9.08 4.43
N ILE A 17 5.02 7.88 4.09
CA ILE A 17 4.34 6.96 5.01
C ILE A 17 5.03 5.60 5.02
N SER A 18 4.90 4.87 6.12
CA SER A 18 5.26 3.45 6.23
C SER A 18 4.09 2.69 6.84
N LEU A 19 3.73 1.56 6.23
CA LEU A 19 2.69 0.67 6.72
C LEU A 19 3.36 -0.58 7.29
N PHE A 20 2.94 -0.97 8.49
CA PHE A 20 3.35 -2.19 9.16
C PHE A 20 2.11 -3.02 9.47
N VAL A 21 2.29 -4.33 9.51
CA VAL A 21 1.30 -5.30 9.99
C VAL A 21 2.01 -6.21 10.98
N ASP A 22 1.26 -6.76 11.92
CA ASP A 22 1.72 -7.90 12.72
C ASP A 22 1.82 -9.18 11.88
N GLU A 23 2.07 -10.32 12.54
CA GLU A 23 2.30 -11.59 11.85
C GLU A 23 1.00 -12.12 11.23
N GLN A 24 0.91 -12.07 9.90
CA GLN A 24 -0.31 -12.40 9.14
C GLN A 24 -0.24 -13.74 8.40
N TRP A 25 0.96 -14.34 8.25
CA TRP A 25 1.18 -15.57 7.46
C TRP A 25 1.52 -16.78 8.34
N GLU A 26 1.82 -16.56 9.61
CA GLU A 26 2.11 -17.61 10.57
C GLU A 26 1.22 -17.54 11.82
N THR A 27 0.90 -18.71 12.37
CA THR A 27 0.33 -18.75 13.72
C THR A 27 1.44 -18.44 14.72
N LEU A 28 1.35 -17.28 15.38
CA LEU A 28 2.29 -16.94 16.43
C LEU A 28 2.19 -17.95 17.60
N PRO A 29 3.33 -18.37 18.18
CA PRO A 29 3.30 -19.07 19.45
C PRO A 29 2.70 -18.17 20.53
N ALA A 30 2.03 -18.77 21.52
CA ALA A 30 1.39 -18.03 22.60
C ALA A 30 2.38 -17.06 23.27
N SER A 31 2.11 -15.76 23.18
CA SER A 31 2.91 -14.72 23.84
C SER A 31 2.38 -14.48 25.25
N LYS A 32 3.26 -14.06 26.17
CA LYS A 32 2.80 -13.50 27.44
C LYS A 32 2.24 -12.12 27.15
N ASN A 33 1.11 -11.76 27.79
CA ASN A 33 0.53 -10.42 27.69
C ASN A 33 1.61 -9.36 27.96
N VAL A 34 2.08 -8.70 26.90
CA VAL A 34 2.95 -7.53 27.01
C VAL A 34 2.02 -6.38 27.31
N ALA A 35 2.11 -5.82 28.52
CA ALA A 35 1.29 -4.68 28.91
C ALA A 35 1.65 -3.47 28.03
N GLY A 36 0.81 -3.16 27.04
CA GLY A 36 0.90 -1.94 26.26
C GLY A 36 0.48 -0.75 27.12
N GLY A 37 1.42 0.15 27.42
CA GLY A 37 1.09 1.43 28.03
C GLY A 37 0.15 2.22 27.12
N ALA A 38 -0.80 2.97 27.71
CA ALA A 38 -1.68 3.86 26.97
C ALA A 38 -0.82 4.81 26.12
N ARG A 39 -0.85 4.60 24.79
CA ARG A 39 -0.13 5.46 23.85
C ARG A 39 -0.92 6.75 23.73
N HIS A 40 -0.28 7.89 23.98
CA HIS A 40 -0.84 9.18 23.58
C HIS A 40 -1.13 9.14 22.08
N ALA A 41 -2.22 9.79 21.65
CA ALA A 41 -2.54 9.94 20.23
C ALA A 41 -1.41 10.73 19.53
N ASP A 42 -0.48 10.02 18.89
CA ASP A 42 0.50 10.61 17.99
C ASP A 42 -0.23 10.85 16.66
N PRO A 43 -0.41 12.11 16.21
CA PRO A 43 -1.10 12.38 14.96
C PRO A 43 -0.39 11.80 13.73
N ARG A 44 0.87 11.36 13.86
CA ARG A 44 1.63 10.67 12.81
C ARG A 44 1.32 9.18 12.74
N ARG A 45 0.60 8.61 13.71
CA ARG A 45 0.33 7.18 13.84
C ARG A 45 -1.15 6.92 13.63
N PHE A 46 -1.45 5.97 12.75
CA PHE A 46 -2.79 5.49 12.52
C PHE A 46 -2.84 3.98 12.75
N ASP A 47 -3.51 3.57 13.81
CA ASP A 47 -3.72 2.16 14.18
C ASP A 47 -4.99 1.63 13.52
N ILE A 48 -4.88 0.46 12.90
CA ILE A 48 -5.91 -0.15 12.06
C ILE A 48 -6.08 -1.60 12.50
N LYS A 49 -7.33 -2.04 12.69
CA LYS A 49 -7.65 -3.45 12.96
C LYS A 49 -8.41 -4.04 11.79
N PHE A 50 -7.90 -5.12 11.22
CA PHE A 50 -8.47 -5.73 10.02
C PHE A 50 -8.11 -7.22 9.92
N MET A 51 -9.09 -8.08 9.60
CA MET A 51 -8.92 -9.54 9.45
C MET A 51 -8.05 -10.20 10.54
N ASP A 52 -8.36 -9.90 11.82
CA ASP A 52 -7.62 -10.36 13.00
C ASP A 52 -6.16 -9.87 13.14
N ASN A 53 -5.70 -9.01 12.23
CA ASN A 53 -4.38 -8.38 12.24
C ASN A 53 -4.46 -6.92 12.75
N GLU A 54 -3.34 -6.44 13.29
CA GLU A 54 -3.12 -5.05 13.66
C GLU A 54 -2.13 -4.39 12.69
N TYR A 55 -2.61 -3.41 11.92
CA TYR A 55 -1.78 -2.59 11.05
C TYR A 55 -1.50 -1.25 11.72
N VAL A 56 -0.35 -0.68 11.41
CA VAL A 56 -0.03 0.71 11.76
C VAL A 56 0.56 1.44 10.58
N LEU A 57 -0.05 2.55 10.22
CA LEU A 57 0.50 3.52 9.27
C LEU A 57 1.18 4.65 10.04
N ILE A 58 2.40 4.97 9.64
CA ILE A 58 3.22 6.02 10.28
C ILE A 58 3.66 7.04 9.24
N TRP A 59 3.46 8.32 9.54
CA TRP A 59 4.02 9.44 8.77
C TRP A 59 5.48 9.69 9.14
N LEU A 60 6.32 9.82 8.11
CA LEU A 60 7.75 9.97 8.21
C LEU A 60 8.20 11.34 7.69
N THR A 61 9.17 11.92 8.38
CA THR A 61 9.99 13.03 7.89
C THR A 61 10.95 12.57 6.80
N GLU A 62 11.58 13.53 6.09
CA GLU A 62 12.61 13.20 5.09
C GLU A 62 13.81 12.47 5.72
N GLU A 63 14.21 12.85 6.93
CA GLU A 63 15.30 12.19 7.66
C GLU A 63 14.94 10.75 8.04
N GLU A 64 13.74 10.52 8.58
CA GLU A 64 13.25 9.18 8.93
C GLU A 64 13.09 8.28 7.69
N PHE A 65 12.63 8.85 6.56
CA PHE A 65 12.47 8.10 5.31
C PHE A 65 13.82 7.76 4.65
N ALA A 66 14.81 8.64 4.74
CA ALA A 66 16.15 8.42 4.18
C ALA A 66 17.05 7.55 5.09
N ALA A 67 16.61 7.29 6.33
CA ALA A 67 17.35 6.44 7.25
C ALA A 67 17.43 4.99 6.74
N PRO A 68 18.49 4.23 7.10
CA PRO A 68 18.59 2.82 6.77
C PRO A 68 17.40 2.02 7.33
N LEU A 69 17.00 0.97 6.62
CA LEU A 69 15.99 0.04 7.12
C LEU A 69 16.48 -0.60 8.44
N GLY A 70 15.66 -0.48 9.47
CA GLY A 70 15.95 -1.04 10.78
C GLY A 70 15.45 -2.47 10.92
N VAL A 71 16.11 -3.26 11.76
CA VAL A 71 15.53 -4.52 12.25
C VAL A 71 14.45 -4.21 13.30
N PRO A 72 13.38 -5.03 13.39
CA PRO A 72 12.41 -4.90 14.46
C PRO A 72 13.08 -4.88 15.83
N PRO A 73 12.64 -4.02 16.77
CA PRO A 73 13.21 -3.97 18.10
C PRO A 73 12.96 -5.31 18.83
N THR A 74 13.91 -5.73 19.65
CA THR A 74 13.70 -6.89 20.54
C THR A 74 12.83 -6.45 21.71
N ILE A 75 11.65 -7.06 21.83
CA ILE A 75 10.70 -6.79 22.92
C ILE A 75 10.74 -7.98 23.89
N GLU A 76 11.06 -7.72 25.16
CA GLU A 76 11.13 -8.77 26.18
C GLU A 76 9.77 -9.47 26.33
N GLY A 77 9.76 -10.81 26.22
CA GLY A 77 8.55 -11.62 26.34
C GLY A 77 7.68 -11.71 25.07
N ALA A 78 8.01 -10.96 24.01
CA ALA A 78 7.39 -11.12 22.70
C ALA A 78 8.14 -12.18 21.87
N PRO A 79 7.43 -12.99 21.07
CA PRO A 79 8.09 -13.88 20.11
C PRO A 79 8.83 -13.08 19.05
N VAL A 80 9.93 -13.64 18.55
CA VAL A 80 10.62 -13.12 17.36
C VAL A 80 9.72 -13.38 16.15
N PRO A 81 9.43 -12.37 15.30
CA PRO A 81 8.66 -12.58 14.07
C PRO A 81 9.25 -13.70 13.20
N GLY A 82 8.41 -14.60 12.68
CA GLY A 82 8.84 -15.80 11.97
C GLY A 82 9.64 -15.48 10.70
N TRP A 83 9.22 -14.43 9.99
CA TRP A 83 9.85 -13.97 8.76
C TRP A 83 11.34 -13.60 8.90
N LEU A 84 11.81 -13.21 10.10
CA LEU A 84 13.23 -12.85 10.28
C LEU A 84 14.19 -14.02 10.03
N SER A 85 13.71 -15.25 10.18
CA SER A 85 14.50 -16.47 10.00
C SER A 85 14.32 -17.13 8.63
N LYS A 86 13.32 -16.69 7.87
CA LYS A 86 12.92 -17.29 6.60
C LYS A 86 13.32 -16.43 5.43
N SER A 87 13.43 -17.04 4.26
CA SER A 87 13.52 -16.26 3.03
C SER A 87 12.16 -15.66 2.67
N PRO A 88 12.09 -14.53 1.93
CA PRO A 88 10.82 -14.01 1.44
C PRO A 88 9.99 -15.06 0.68
N LEU A 89 10.63 -15.91 -0.13
CA LEU A 89 9.93 -16.99 -0.85
C LEU A 89 9.31 -18.02 0.10
N GLU A 90 10.01 -18.38 1.17
CA GLU A 90 9.50 -19.34 2.16
C GLU A 90 8.38 -18.73 3.01
N TYR A 91 8.49 -17.45 3.35
CA TYR A 91 7.54 -16.77 4.23
C TYR A 91 6.24 -16.38 3.51
N PHE A 92 6.35 -15.72 2.35
CA PHE A 92 5.17 -15.34 1.56
C PHE A 92 4.65 -16.49 0.69
N GLY A 93 5.51 -17.42 0.28
CA GLY A 93 5.16 -18.39 -0.77
C GLY A 93 5.28 -17.77 -2.18
N GLU A 94 5.41 -18.63 -3.20
CA GLU A 94 5.66 -18.18 -4.59
C GLU A 94 4.53 -17.31 -5.17
N PHE A 95 3.28 -17.55 -4.73
CA PHE A 95 2.12 -16.85 -5.24
C PHE A 95 1.96 -15.45 -4.64
N ASP A 96 2.30 -15.28 -3.36
CA ASP A 96 2.11 -14.04 -2.60
C ASP A 96 3.40 -13.21 -2.46
N LEU A 97 4.50 -13.67 -3.08
CA LEU A 97 5.70 -12.85 -3.23
C LEU A 97 5.34 -11.50 -3.86
N PRO A 98 5.78 -10.36 -3.27
CA PRO A 98 5.65 -9.06 -3.91
C PRO A 98 6.28 -9.12 -5.30
N ARG A 99 5.44 -9.00 -6.32
CA ARG A 99 5.90 -8.99 -7.71
C ARG A 99 6.19 -7.56 -8.09
N THR A 100 7.28 -7.35 -8.81
CA THR A 100 7.50 -6.06 -9.45
C THR A 100 6.37 -5.79 -10.44
N VAL A 101 6.06 -4.51 -10.63
CA VAL A 101 5.11 -4.03 -11.65
C VAL A 101 5.41 -4.67 -13.03
N ALA A 102 6.69 -4.83 -13.37
CA ALA A 102 7.14 -5.51 -14.59
C ALA A 102 6.81 -7.02 -14.67
N GLU A 103 6.98 -7.78 -13.60
CA GLU A 103 6.70 -9.23 -13.59
C GLU A 103 5.20 -9.53 -13.74
N GLN A 104 4.33 -8.60 -13.36
CA GLN A 104 2.89 -8.70 -13.56
C GLN A 104 2.44 -8.18 -14.92
N GLN A 105 2.99 -7.05 -15.39
CA GLN A 105 2.70 -6.51 -16.73
C GLN A 105 3.24 -7.40 -17.86
N ALA A 106 4.32 -8.15 -17.63
CA ALA A 106 4.78 -9.19 -18.56
C ALA A 106 3.76 -10.34 -18.73
N LYS A 107 2.83 -10.50 -17.80
CA LYS A 107 1.74 -11.50 -17.87
C LYS A 107 0.40 -10.89 -18.31
N ASN A 108 0.19 -9.58 -18.17
CA ASN A 108 -0.99 -8.84 -18.61
C ASN A 108 -0.59 -7.53 -19.32
N VAL A 109 -0.64 -7.55 -20.66
CA VAL A 109 -0.25 -6.44 -21.55
C VAL A 109 -1.41 -5.46 -21.73
N PHE A 110 -1.54 -4.36 -20.98
CA PHE A 110 -2.47 -3.25 -21.38
C PHE A 110 -2.18 -1.83 -20.82
N SER A 111 -0.97 -1.45 -20.35
CA SER A 111 -0.72 -0.02 -20.02
C SER A 111 0.63 0.55 -20.49
N PRO A 112 0.67 1.81 -21.00
CA PRO A 112 1.90 2.49 -21.42
C PRO A 112 2.93 2.68 -20.31
N GLY A 113 2.50 2.77 -19.04
CA GLY A 113 3.40 2.87 -17.88
C GLY A 113 4.30 1.64 -17.71
N GLY A 114 3.85 0.47 -18.17
CA GLY A 114 4.64 -0.76 -18.04
C GLY A 114 5.86 -0.89 -18.95
N LEU A 115 5.93 -0.10 -20.02
CA LEU A 115 7.12 -0.03 -20.86
C LEU A 115 8.26 0.77 -20.18
N ALA A 116 7.94 1.88 -19.52
CA ALA A 116 8.94 2.71 -18.85
C ALA A 116 9.58 1.99 -17.63
N VAL A 117 8.78 1.19 -16.92
CA VAL A 117 9.24 0.37 -15.79
C VAL A 117 10.20 -0.74 -16.24
N ASN A 118 9.92 -1.38 -17.37
CA ASN A 118 10.82 -2.40 -17.95
C ASN A 118 12.19 -1.81 -18.32
N GLU A 119 12.23 -0.60 -18.88
CA GLU A 119 13.49 0.09 -19.19
C GLU A 119 14.27 0.48 -17.92
N LEU A 120 13.59 0.98 -16.89
CA LEU A 120 14.22 1.36 -15.62
C LEU A 120 14.79 0.15 -14.85
N LEU A 121 14.07 -0.98 -14.84
CA LEU A 121 14.48 -2.21 -14.16
C LEU A 121 15.62 -2.92 -14.90
N SER A 122 15.64 -2.86 -16.23
CA SER A 122 16.76 -3.39 -17.03
C SER A 122 18.10 -2.69 -16.75
N ALA A 123 18.05 -1.46 -16.22
CA ALA A 123 19.21 -0.63 -15.97
C ALA A 123 19.75 -0.68 -14.52
N THR A 124 18.99 -1.19 -13.54
CA THR A 124 19.27 -0.89 -12.11
C THR A 124 19.34 -2.09 -11.15
N ARG A 125 19.12 -3.34 -11.58
CA ARG A 125 19.16 -4.49 -10.66
C ARG A 125 19.99 -5.67 -11.16
N PRO A 126 20.82 -6.31 -10.30
CA PRO A 126 21.21 -7.69 -10.52
C PRO A 126 19.95 -8.54 -10.41
N GLN A 127 19.58 -9.22 -11.49
CA GLN A 127 18.63 -10.31 -11.43
C GLN A 127 19.19 -11.39 -10.48
N ASP A 128 18.30 -11.92 -9.65
CA ASP A 128 18.42 -13.19 -8.92
C ASP A 128 19.07 -13.16 -7.52
N GLY A 129 18.34 -13.78 -6.57
CA GLY A 129 18.87 -14.19 -5.26
C GLY A 129 18.08 -13.69 -4.05
N TRP A 130 17.59 -12.44 -4.07
CA TRP A 130 17.02 -11.79 -2.87
C TRP A 130 15.86 -12.57 -2.22
N LYS A 131 15.00 -13.18 -3.05
CA LYS A 131 13.84 -13.97 -2.58
C LYS A 131 14.23 -15.21 -1.77
N ASN A 132 15.48 -15.66 -1.94
CA ASN A 132 16.06 -16.82 -1.27
C ASN A 132 17.03 -16.43 -0.15
N LEU A 133 17.32 -15.12 0.03
CA LEU A 133 18.16 -14.66 1.13
C LEU A 133 17.39 -14.76 2.45
N PRO A 134 18.07 -14.97 3.59
CA PRO A 134 17.45 -14.82 4.90
C PRO A 134 16.76 -13.46 5.05
N GLY A 135 15.62 -13.39 5.73
CA GLY A 135 14.79 -12.19 5.82
C GLY A 135 15.56 -10.94 6.28
N ARG A 136 16.52 -11.10 7.19
CA ARG A 136 17.42 -10.00 7.63
C ARG A 136 18.27 -9.41 6.50
N GLU A 137 18.79 -10.26 5.63
CA GLU A 137 19.60 -9.83 4.47
C GLU A 137 18.70 -9.30 3.36
N ALA A 138 17.49 -9.86 3.20
CA ALA A 138 16.51 -9.38 2.24
C ALA A 138 16.03 -7.94 2.52
N LEU A 139 16.08 -7.47 3.77
CA LEU A 139 15.75 -6.08 4.13
C LEU A 139 16.62 -5.07 3.36
N ASP A 140 17.89 -5.38 3.09
CA ASP A 140 18.81 -4.46 2.40
C ASP A 140 18.44 -4.26 0.92
N TYR A 141 17.57 -5.11 0.36
CA TYR A 141 17.20 -5.09 -1.06
C TYR A 141 15.93 -4.29 -1.37
N GLY A 142 15.36 -3.61 -0.36
CA GLY A 142 14.15 -2.77 -0.39
C GLY A 142 13.42 -2.72 -1.74
N TRP A 143 12.19 -3.21 -1.79
CA TRP A 143 11.42 -3.24 -3.05
C TRP A 143 11.13 -1.80 -3.53
N PRO A 144 11.62 -1.38 -4.72
CA PRO A 144 11.22 -0.13 -5.33
C PRO A 144 9.77 -0.33 -5.74
N ILE A 145 8.91 0.45 -5.10
CA ILE A 145 7.52 0.51 -5.46
C ILE A 145 7.28 1.89 -6.06
N GLU A 146 6.78 1.89 -7.29
CA GLU A 146 6.40 3.11 -7.98
C GLU A 146 5.00 3.53 -7.52
N ILE A 147 4.83 4.84 -7.31
CA ILE A 147 3.51 5.44 -7.26
C ILE A 147 3.40 6.32 -8.48
N THR A 148 2.46 5.97 -9.35
CA THR A 148 2.23 6.75 -10.57
C THR A 148 1.31 7.92 -10.23
N LEU A 149 1.74 9.15 -10.56
CA LEU A 149 0.81 10.28 -10.63
C LEU A 149 -0.13 10.02 -11.82
N ARG A 150 -1.44 10.01 -11.59
CA ARG A 150 -2.43 9.70 -12.62
C ARG A 150 -2.74 10.90 -13.52
N GLU A 151 -1.75 11.35 -14.28
CA GLU A 151 -1.94 12.46 -15.21
C GLU A 151 -3.15 12.22 -16.14
N GLY A 152 -4.04 13.22 -16.21
CA GLY A 152 -5.25 13.14 -17.03
C GLY A 152 -6.42 12.35 -16.43
N ASP A 153 -6.30 11.85 -15.19
CA ASP A 153 -7.43 11.25 -14.47
C ASP A 153 -8.42 12.34 -14.03
N PRO A 154 -9.67 12.32 -14.52
CA PRO A 154 -10.65 13.37 -14.24
C PRO A 154 -11.10 13.38 -12.78
N ASN A 155 -10.77 12.35 -12.00
CA ASN A 155 -11.14 12.23 -10.59
C ASN A 155 -10.07 12.74 -9.63
N ILE A 156 -8.92 13.23 -10.12
CA ILE A 156 -7.91 13.83 -9.25
C ILE A 156 -8.50 14.99 -8.44
N GLY A 157 -8.25 14.97 -7.13
CA GLY A 157 -8.71 16.02 -6.21
C GLY A 157 -10.22 15.98 -5.91
N LYS A 158 -10.93 14.95 -6.38
CA LYS A 158 -12.36 14.78 -6.13
C LYS A 158 -12.61 13.63 -5.15
N PRO A 159 -13.49 13.82 -4.16
CA PRO A 159 -13.84 12.75 -3.23
C PRO A 159 -14.84 11.77 -3.87
N ALA A 160 -14.56 10.48 -3.76
CA ALA A 160 -15.41 9.41 -4.31
C ALA A 160 -16.61 9.14 -3.40
N ARG A 161 -17.78 8.84 -3.96
CA ARG A 161 -18.99 8.50 -3.20
C ARG A 161 -19.72 7.30 -3.80
N GLU A 162 -20.45 6.58 -2.97
CA GLU A 162 -21.28 5.43 -3.39
C GLU A 162 -22.39 5.86 -4.34
N PHE A 163 -23.12 6.92 -4.00
CA PHE A 163 -24.32 7.30 -4.74
C PHE A 163 -24.05 8.42 -5.75
N ARG A 164 -24.58 8.25 -6.97
CA ARG A 164 -24.45 9.22 -8.08
C ARG A 164 -24.74 10.67 -7.69
N HIS A 165 -25.84 10.93 -6.99
CA HIS A 165 -26.24 12.29 -6.58
C HIS A 165 -25.23 12.97 -5.64
N GLN A 166 -24.42 12.19 -4.91
CA GLN A 166 -23.36 12.73 -4.05
C GLN A 166 -22.11 13.07 -4.88
N ASN A 167 -21.83 12.25 -5.89
CA ASN A 167 -20.75 12.48 -6.86
C ASN A 167 -21.02 13.70 -7.75
N GLU A 168 -22.28 14.06 -8.02
CA GLU A 168 -22.66 15.28 -8.76
C GLU A 168 -22.14 16.56 -8.08
N LEU A 169 -22.00 16.57 -6.75
CA LEU A 169 -21.49 17.72 -6.00
C LEU A 169 -19.98 17.92 -6.19
N SER A 170 -19.21 16.83 -6.29
CA SER A 170 -17.77 16.87 -6.52
C SER A 170 -17.39 16.82 -8.00
N GLY A 171 -18.32 16.41 -8.86
CA GLY A 171 -18.04 16.02 -10.24
C GLY A 171 -17.18 14.76 -10.35
N TYR A 172 -17.17 13.90 -9.33
CA TYR A 172 -16.49 12.60 -9.37
C TYR A 172 -17.25 11.65 -10.30
N ILE A 173 -16.52 10.86 -11.08
CA ILE A 173 -17.09 9.91 -12.05
C ILE A 173 -16.72 8.50 -11.58
N ALA A 174 -17.72 7.74 -11.13
CA ALA A 174 -17.49 6.36 -10.68
C ALA A 174 -17.03 5.48 -11.85
N ALA A 175 -15.98 4.68 -11.64
CA ALA A 175 -15.35 3.85 -12.67
C ALA A 175 -16.35 2.91 -13.37
N TYR A 176 -17.26 2.32 -12.60
CA TYR A 176 -18.25 1.36 -13.08
C TYR A 176 -19.59 2.00 -13.49
N SER A 177 -19.70 3.32 -13.48
CA SER A 177 -20.87 4.03 -14.03
C SER A 177 -20.84 4.05 -15.56
N GLU A 178 -22.00 4.26 -16.20
CA GLU A 178 -22.11 4.42 -17.66
C GLU A 178 -21.13 5.49 -18.18
N GLU A 179 -21.12 6.67 -17.55
CA GLU A 179 -20.19 7.76 -17.89
C GLU A 179 -18.71 7.36 -17.71
N GLY A 180 -18.39 6.62 -16.64
CA GLY A 180 -17.03 6.14 -16.39
C GLY A 180 -16.54 5.17 -17.46
N GLN A 181 -17.42 4.27 -17.91
CA GLN A 181 -17.13 3.33 -19.00
C GLN A 181 -17.01 4.05 -20.36
N GLU A 182 -17.90 5.01 -20.65
CA GLU A 182 -17.83 5.83 -21.87
C GLU A 182 -16.54 6.66 -21.96
N GLN A 183 -16.08 7.17 -20.82
CA GLN A 183 -14.82 7.92 -20.73
C GLN A 183 -13.58 7.02 -20.68
N GLY A 184 -13.74 5.69 -20.69
CA GLY A 184 -12.64 4.72 -20.67
C GLY A 184 -11.82 4.77 -19.38
N LEU A 185 -12.45 4.99 -18.22
CA LEU A 185 -11.75 5.15 -16.94
C LEU A 185 -10.95 3.91 -16.52
N GLU A 186 -11.28 2.72 -17.04
CA GLU A 186 -10.52 1.48 -16.84
C GLU A 186 -9.06 1.59 -17.27
N ARG A 187 -8.69 2.56 -18.13
CA ARG A 187 -7.28 2.84 -18.45
C ARG A 187 -6.45 3.25 -17.23
N PHE A 188 -7.11 3.76 -16.18
CA PHE A 188 -6.48 4.11 -14.91
C PHE A 188 -6.43 2.95 -13.93
N LEU A 189 -7.02 1.80 -14.24
CA LEU A 189 -6.97 0.62 -13.38
C LEU A 189 -5.52 0.21 -13.14
N ASP A 190 -5.01 0.61 -11.98
CA ASP A 190 -3.68 0.30 -11.51
C ASP A 190 -3.83 -0.68 -10.36
N TRP A 191 -3.63 -1.96 -10.68
CA TRP A 191 -3.82 -3.06 -9.74
C TRP A 191 -2.75 -3.11 -8.65
N HIS A 192 -1.78 -2.20 -8.60
CA HIS A 192 -0.71 -2.23 -7.60
C HIS A 192 -0.96 -1.23 -6.48
N ALA A 193 -0.84 0.06 -6.79
CA ALA A 193 -1.21 1.13 -5.88
C ALA A 193 -1.30 2.47 -6.60
N HIS A 194 -2.15 3.36 -6.12
CA HIS A 194 -2.22 4.73 -6.63
C HIS A 194 -2.69 5.73 -5.57
N LEU A 195 -2.30 7.00 -5.76
CA LEU A 195 -2.75 8.11 -4.93
C LEU A 195 -3.92 8.83 -5.60
N GLY A 196 -5.07 8.88 -4.91
CA GLY A 196 -6.29 9.54 -5.37
C GLY A 196 -6.73 9.16 -6.79
N GLY A 197 -7.56 10.00 -7.40
CA GLY A 197 -8.05 9.77 -8.77
C GLY A 197 -9.25 8.83 -8.79
N THR A 198 -9.32 7.97 -9.81
CA THR A 198 -10.40 7.00 -10.00
C THR A 198 -10.20 5.78 -9.10
N MET A 199 -11.05 5.60 -8.10
CA MET A 199 -11.03 4.41 -7.24
C MET A 199 -11.63 3.18 -7.94
N PHE A 200 -11.10 2.00 -7.68
CA PHE A 200 -11.62 0.73 -8.19
C PHE A 200 -12.04 -0.19 -7.03
N PRO A 201 -13.10 0.17 -6.27
CA PRO A 201 -13.55 -0.66 -5.17
C PRO A 201 -14.18 -1.97 -5.68
N MET A 202 -13.86 -3.09 -5.03
CA MET A 202 -14.49 -4.38 -5.31
C MET A 202 -15.93 -4.50 -4.77
N GLN A 203 -16.31 -3.68 -3.78
CA GLN A 203 -17.60 -3.73 -3.09
C GLN A 203 -18.38 -2.41 -3.22
N GLY A 204 -17.85 -1.31 -2.67
CA GLY A 204 -18.49 0.00 -2.70
C GLY A 204 -17.52 1.14 -2.47
N TYR A 205 -17.94 2.37 -2.78
CA TYR A 205 -17.15 3.58 -2.60
C TYR A 205 -17.32 4.15 -1.18
N PRO A 206 -16.22 4.36 -0.47
CA PRO A 206 -16.25 4.92 0.88
C PRO A 206 -16.42 6.44 0.89
N ASP A 207 -16.84 7.02 2.02
CA ASP A 207 -16.89 8.47 2.24
C ASP A 207 -15.50 9.03 2.58
N PHE A 208 -14.63 9.03 1.58
CA PHE A 208 -13.25 9.47 1.69
C PHE A 208 -13.04 10.90 1.19
N SER A 209 -12.00 11.53 1.71
CA SER A 209 -11.39 12.72 1.14
C SER A 209 -10.73 12.39 -0.20
N PRO A 210 -10.36 13.40 -1.01
CA PRO A 210 -9.58 13.18 -2.23
C PRO A 210 -8.15 12.65 -1.99
N TYR A 211 -7.70 12.64 -0.74
CA TYR A 211 -6.34 12.32 -0.34
C TYR A 211 -6.29 10.89 0.19
N TYR A 212 -6.50 9.93 -0.69
CA TYR A 212 -6.43 8.51 -0.34
C TYR A 212 -5.33 7.78 -1.11
N ILE A 213 -4.94 6.63 -0.60
CA ILE A 213 -4.18 5.63 -1.34
C ILE A 213 -5.02 4.37 -1.50
N GLU A 214 -5.02 3.78 -2.68
CA GLU A 214 -5.51 2.43 -2.92
C GLU A 214 -4.32 1.51 -3.14
N ILE A 215 -4.31 0.33 -2.49
CA ILE A 215 -3.18 -0.60 -2.40
C ILE A 215 -3.72 -2.03 -2.56
N SER A 216 -3.22 -2.80 -3.51
CA SER A 216 -3.51 -4.24 -3.57
C SER A 216 -2.58 -5.06 -2.68
N GLU A 217 -2.94 -6.30 -2.37
CA GLU A 217 -2.10 -7.22 -1.58
C GLU A 217 -0.69 -7.42 -2.14
N ILE A 218 -0.59 -7.38 -3.48
CA ILE A 218 0.67 -7.50 -4.21
C ILE A 218 1.64 -6.39 -3.80
N PHE A 219 1.12 -5.22 -3.42
CA PHE A 219 1.90 -4.14 -2.84
C PHE A 219 2.29 -4.51 -1.40
N GLY A 220 3.51 -5.03 -1.24
CA GLY A 220 4.09 -5.27 0.10
C GLY A 220 3.74 -6.61 0.74
N GLY A 221 2.99 -7.49 0.06
CA GLY A 221 2.66 -8.83 0.56
C GLY A 221 1.72 -8.80 1.76
N PHE A 222 0.86 -7.77 1.84
CA PHE A 222 -0.19 -7.66 2.85
C PHE A 222 -1.35 -8.59 2.50
N ASN A 223 -1.94 -9.21 3.51
CA ASN A 223 -3.16 -9.98 3.36
C ASN A 223 -4.37 -9.05 3.52
N PHE A 224 -5.04 -8.76 2.41
CA PHE A 224 -6.32 -8.06 2.29
C PHE A 224 -7.42 -8.98 1.74
N GLY A 225 -7.33 -10.30 1.93
CA GLY A 225 -8.32 -11.27 1.47
C GLY A 225 -8.59 -11.31 -0.05
N ASN A 226 -7.56 -11.18 -0.90
CA ASN A 226 -7.63 -11.03 -2.37
C ASN A 226 -8.20 -9.68 -2.85
N GLY A 227 -8.16 -8.67 -1.99
CA GLY A 227 -8.75 -7.36 -2.24
C GLY A 227 -7.78 -6.20 -2.46
N VAL A 228 -8.35 -4.99 -2.37
CA VAL A 228 -7.59 -3.73 -2.27
C VAL A 228 -7.92 -3.04 -0.96
N ALA A 229 -6.89 -2.50 -0.30
CA ALA A 229 -7.03 -1.59 0.82
C ALA A 229 -7.12 -0.15 0.31
N GLN A 230 -8.10 0.58 0.80
CA GLN A 230 -8.30 2.00 0.51
C GLN A 230 -8.10 2.76 1.82
N ILE A 231 -7.11 3.66 1.86
CA ILE A 231 -6.75 4.39 3.07
C ILE A 231 -6.86 5.90 2.82
N ASP A 232 -7.75 6.57 3.55
CA ASP A 232 -7.86 8.03 3.57
C ASP A 232 -6.72 8.60 4.42
N LEU A 233 -5.78 9.29 3.79
CA LEU A 233 -4.61 9.89 4.43
C LEU A 233 -4.95 11.17 5.19
N LYS A 234 -6.10 11.79 4.93
CA LYS A 234 -6.52 13.00 5.63
C LYS A 234 -7.34 12.67 6.86
N GLU A 235 -8.36 11.83 6.68
CA GLU A 235 -9.31 11.49 7.74
C GLU A 235 -8.89 10.26 8.54
N MET A 236 -7.80 9.58 8.14
CA MET A 236 -7.28 8.36 8.76
C MET A 236 -8.37 7.29 8.86
N LYS A 237 -8.89 6.87 7.72
CA LYS A 237 -9.90 5.81 7.58
C LYS A 237 -9.36 4.71 6.70
N LEU A 238 -9.64 3.45 7.05
CA LEU A 238 -9.44 2.30 6.18
C LEU A 238 -10.82 1.82 5.72
N GLU A 239 -10.95 1.57 4.43
CA GLU A 239 -12.02 0.81 3.83
C GLU A 239 -11.40 -0.28 2.96
N TRP A 240 -12.15 -1.35 2.77
CA TRP A 240 -11.65 -2.56 2.12
C TRP A 240 -12.72 -3.12 1.20
N ALA A 241 -12.23 -3.74 0.13
CA ALA A 241 -13.09 -4.44 -0.81
C ALA A 241 -12.44 -5.76 -1.24
N CYS A 242 -13.11 -6.88 -0.99
CA CYS A 242 -12.87 -8.19 -1.62
C CYS A 242 -14.05 -8.69 -2.44
#